data_AF-A0A7Y4KHE9-F1
#
_entry.id   AF-A0A7Y4KHE9-F1
#
_cell.length_a   1.000
_cell.length_b   1.000
_cell.length_c   1.000
_cell.angle_alpha   90.00
_cell.angle_beta   90.00
_cell.angle_gamma   90.00
#
_symmetry.space_group_name_H-M   'P 1'
#
loop_
_entity.id
_entity.type
_entity.pdbx_description
1 polymer ?
#
loop_
_entity_poly.entity_id
_entity_poly.type
_entity_poly.pdbx_seq_one_letter_code
_entity_poly.pdbx_strand_id
1 'polypeptide(L)' 'MRLTATIKSLAMKSMGQIAVSLEITSADGAFYLFRLGANEQPLGDTWHQSLDEAMRQAKTEFSVGPDDWTQVEP' A
#
# COMPACT_ATOMS: atom_id res chain seq x y z
N MET A 1 -9.74 6.32 8.13
CA MET A 1 -8.34 6.10 8.54
C MET A 1 -7.49 5.96 7.30
N ARG A 2 -6.32 6.59 7.28
CA ARG A 2 -5.33 6.47 6.19
C ARG A 2 -3.99 6.07 6.78
N LEU A 3 -3.35 5.09 6.17
CA LEU A 3 -2.00 4.63 6.49
C LEU A 3 -1.16 4.74 5.23
N THR A 4 0.07 5.19 5.35
CA THR A 4 1.03 5.23 4.24
C THR A 4 2.31 4.51 4.62
N ALA A 5 2.94 3.86 3.66
CA ALA A 5 4.22 3.20 3.86
C ALA A 5 5.12 3.41 2.64
N THR A 6 6.41 3.60 2.88
CA THR A 6 7.40 3.69 1.82
C THR A 6 7.97 2.31 1.54
N ILE A 7 8.02 1.92 0.27
CA ILE A 7 8.58 0.65 -0.16
C ILE A 7 10.11 0.80 -0.18
N LYS A 8 10.80 0.22 0.80
CA LYS A 8 12.27 0.27 0.91
C LYS A 8 12.98 -0.57 -0.16
N SER A 9 12.33 -1.63 -0.62
CA SER A 9 12.88 -2.53 -1.65
C SER A 9 12.07 -2.35 -2.91
N LEU A 10 12.65 -1.76 -3.96
CA LEU A 10 12.04 -1.60 -5.30
C LEU A 10 11.62 -2.98 -5.83
N ALA A 11 10.43 -3.44 -5.45
CA ALA A 11 9.87 -4.71 -5.87
C ALA A 11 9.41 -4.54 -7.32
N MET A 12 10.35 -4.70 -8.25
CA MET A 12 10.07 -4.75 -9.67
C MET A 12 9.26 -6.01 -9.99
N LYS A 13 8.00 -5.83 -10.38
CA LYS A 13 7.18 -6.70 -11.27
C LYS A 13 5.79 -6.03 -11.38
N SER A 14 5.20 -5.74 -12.53
CA SER A 14 5.36 -6.18 -13.92
C SER A 14 4.85 -5.04 -14.81
N MET A 15 5.44 -4.84 -16.01
CA MET A 15 5.09 -3.82 -17.01
C MET A 15 5.26 -2.35 -16.56
N GLY A 16 6.53 -1.92 -16.41
CA GLY A 16 6.95 -0.52 -16.59
C GLY A 16 6.72 0.47 -15.45
N GLN A 17 5.88 0.16 -14.45
CA GLN A 17 5.60 1.08 -13.35
C GLN A 17 6.05 0.49 -12.01
N ILE A 18 6.93 1.22 -11.32
CA ILE A 18 7.48 0.85 -10.02
C ILE A 18 6.67 1.54 -8.93
N ALA A 19 6.06 0.76 -8.04
CA ALA A 19 5.49 1.30 -6.81
C ALA A 19 6.63 1.70 -5.87
N VAL A 20 6.60 2.95 -5.38
CA VAL A 20 7.55 3.48 -4.40
C VAL A 20 6.92 3.62 -3.02
N SER A 21 5.59 3.72 -2.98
CA SER A 21 4.81 3.89 -1.75
C SER A 21 3.51 3.09 -1.82
N LEU A 22 2.99 2.73 -0.66
CA LEU A 22 1.69 2.12 -0.48
C LEU A 22 0.82 3.04 0.39
N GLU A 23 -0.47 3.07 0.11
CA GLU A 23 -1.45 3.74 0.95
C GLU A 23 -2.60 2.77 1.24
N ILE A 24 -2.98 2.62 2.52
CA ILE A 24 -4.20 1.94 2.90
C ILE A 24 -5.22 2.97 3.35
N THR A 25 -6.36 3.00 2.68
CA THR A 25 -7.49 3.84 3.07
C THR A 25 -8.68 2.97 3.45
N SER A 26 -9.29 3.25 4.60
CA SER A 26 -10.54 2.61 5.02
C SER A 26 -11.75 3.39 4.50
N ALA A 27 -12.64 2.77 3.75
CA ALA A 27 -13.89 3.36 3.27
C ALA A 27 -15.01 2.32 3.32
N ASP A 28 -16.20 2.73 3.79
CA ASP A 28 -17.41 1.89 3.85
C ASP A 28 -17.21 0.51 4.53
N GLY A 29 -16.40 0.47 5.59
CA GLY A 29 -16.09 -0.78 6.30
C GLY A 29 -15.10 -1.72 5.58
N ALA A 30 -14.53 -1.29 4.45
CA ALA A 30 -13.49 -2.00 3.72
C ALA A 30 -12.15 -1.25 3.76
N PHE A 31 -11.08 -1.95 3.39
CA PHE A 31 -9.72 -1.41 3.30
C PHE A 31 -9.21 -1.53 1.87
N TYR A 32 -8.74 -0.42 1.32
CA TYR A 32 -8.19 -0.35 -0.04
C TYR A 32 -6.70 -0.11 0.04
N LEU A 33 -5.90 -1.01 -0.53
CA LEU A 33 -4.45 -0.90 -0.65
C LEU A 33 -4.11 -0.28 -2.01
N PHE A 34 -3.77 1.00 -2.03
CA PHE A 34 -3.30 1.74 -3.18
C PHE A 34 -1.78 1.58 -3.34
N ARG A 35 -1.35 1.27 -4.56
CA ARG A 35 0.06 1.26 -4.97
C ARG A 35 0.38 2.56 -5.66
N LEU A 36 1.31 3.33 -5.12
CA LEU A 36 1.70 4.64 -5.61
C LEU A 36 3.09 4.59 -6.24
N GLY A 37 3.23 5.14 -7.45
CA GLY A 37 4.51 5.29 -8.14
C GLY A 37 5.30 6.53 -7.68
N ALA A 38 6.45 6.77 -8.30
CA ALA A 38 7.42 7.83 -7.93
C ALA A 38 6.84 9.26 -7.83
N ASN A 39 5.69 9.53 -8.45
CA ASN A 39 4.99 10.82 -8.43
C ASN A 39 3.63 10.73 -7.72
N GLU A 40 3.48 9.85 -6.73
CA GLU A 40 2.20 9.58 -6.05
C GLU A 40 1.09 9.14 -7.02
N GLN A 41 1.50 8.64 -8.19
CA GLN A 41 0.56 8.22 -9.22
C GLN A 41 -0.03 6.87 -8.82
N PRO A 42 -1.37 6.73 -8.69
CA PRO A 42 -2.00 5.47 -8.38
C PRO A 42 -1.77 4.50 -9.55
N LEU A 43 -0.94 3.50 -9.31
CA LEU A 43 -0.68 2.40 -10.24
C LEU A 43 -1.82 1.37 -10.20
N GLY A 44 -2.52 1.32 -9.07
CA GLY A 44 -3.75 0.55 -8.90
C GLY A 44 -3.98 0.20 -7.44
N ASP A 45 -5.21 -0.15 -7.12
CA ASP A 45 -5.64 -0.54 -5.79
C ASP A 45 -6.04 -2.01 -5.68
N THR A 46 -6.20 -2.49 -4.45
CA THR A 46 -6.74 -3.81 -4.15
C THR A 46 -7.66 -3.69 -2.95
N TRP A 47 -8.83 -4.32 -3.03
CA TRP A 47 -9.83 -4.31 -1.98
C TRP A 47 -9.59 -5.45 -0.99
N HIS A 48 -9.77 -5.15 0.29
CA HIS A 48 -9.64 -6.08 1.40
C HIS A 48 -10.75 -5.89 2.42
N GLN A 49 -11.17 -6.99 3.06
CA GLN A 49 -12.16 -6.95 4.13
C GLN A 49 -11.58 -6.45 5.45
N SER A 50 -10.27 -6.53 5.63
CA SER A 50 -9.60 -6.19 6.88
C SER A 50 -8.23 -5.58 6.64
N LEU A 51 -7.82 -4.70 7.56
CA LEU A 51 -6.51 -4.06 7.52
C LEU A 51 -5.37 -5.08 7.51
N ASP A 52 -5.50 -6.15 8.30
CA ASP A 52 -4.50 -7.22 8.38
C ASP A 52 -4.29 -7.92 7.03
N GLU A 53 -5.33 -8.11 6.23
CA GLU A 53 -5.19 -8.67 4.87
C GLU A 53 -4.43 -7.74 3.94
N ALA A 54 -4.77 -6.44 3.95
CA ALA A 54 -4.07 -5.44 3.16
C ALA A 54 -2.58 -5.35 3.55
N MET A 55 -2.28 -5.36 4.84
CA MET A 55 -0.91 -5.36 5.36
C MET A 55 -0.17 -6.66 5.03
N ARG A 56 -0.83 -7.83 5.09
CA ARG A 56 -0.23 -9.10 4.70
C ARG A 56 0.14 -9.14 3.22
N GLN A 57 -0.71 -8.61 2.35
CA GLN A 57 -0.39 -8.47 0.93
C GLN A 57 0.82 -7.55 0.75
N ALA A 58 0.81 -6.37 1.38
CA ALA A 58 1.92 -5.43 1.34
C ALA A 58 3.25 -6.04 1.81
N LYS A 59 3.23 -6.84 2.89
CA LYS A 59 4.38 -7.57 3.39
C LYS A 59 4.88 -8.63 2.42
N THR A 60 3.97 -9.37 1.79
CA THR A 60 4.32 -10.47 0.89
C THR A 60 4.83 -9.97 -0.46
N GLU A 61 4.19 -8.95 -1.03
CA GLU A 61 4.53 -8.41 -2.35
C GLU A 61 5.63 -7.35 -2.32
N PHE A 62 5.62 -6.48 -1.31
CA PHE A 62 6.49 -5.29 -1.25
C PHE A 62 7.47 -5.31 -0.07
N SER A 63 7.46 -6.37 0.75
CA SER A 63 8.28 -6.47 1.97
C SER A 63 8.07 -5.30 2.94
N VAL A 64 6.87 -4.71 2.93
CA VAL A 64 6.46 -3.63 3.86
C VAL A 64 5.87 -4.26 5.12
N GLY A 65 6.56 -4.08 6.25
CA GLY A 65 6.09 -4.58 7.55
C GLY A 65 5.04 -3.68 8.19
N PRO A 66 4.34 -4.15 9.24
CA PRO A 66 3.42 -3.32 10.04
C PRO A 66 4.12 -2.07 10.61
N ASP A 67 5.40 -2.18 10.98
CA ASP A 67 6.20 -1.07 11.52
C ASP A 67 6.61 -0.02 10.48
N ASP A 68 6.49 -0.32 9.18
CA ASP A 68 6.76 0.65 8.10
C ASP A 68 5.55 1.56 7.81
N TRP A 69 4.38 1.24 8.36
CA TRP A 69 3.18 2.03 8.17
C TRP A 69 3.14 3.22 9.12
N THR A 70 2.91 4.39 8.53
CA THR A 70 2.65 5.64 9.24
C THR A 70 1.18 5.96 9.12
N GLN A 71 0.49 6.14 10.26
CA GLN A 71 -0.87 6.64 10.26
C GLN A 71 -0.87 8.13 9.93
N VAL A 72 -1.60 8.49 8.88
CA VAL A 72 -1.83 9.89 8.50
C VAL A 72 -3.22 10.24 8.99
N GLU A 73 -3.31 10.99 10.07
CA GLU A 73 -4.57 11.60 10.49
C GLU A 73 -4.89 12.80 9.56
N PRO A 74 -6.19 13.02 9.25
CA PRO A 74 -6.62 14.13 8.41
C PRO A 74 -6.39 15.51 9.05
#